data_AF-A0A450URH5-F1
#
_entry.id   AF-A0A450URH5-F1
#
_cell.length_a   1.000
_cell.length_b   1.000
_cell.length_c   1.000
_cell.angle_alpha   90.00
_cell.angle_beta   90.00
_cell.angle_gamma   90.00
#
_symmetry.space_group_name_H-M   'P 1'
#
loop_
_entity.id
_entity.type
_entity.pdbx_description
1 polymer ?
#
loop_
_entity_poly.entity_id
_entity_poly.type
_entity_poly.pdbx_seq_one_letter_code
_entity_poly.pdbx_strand_id
1 'polypeptide(L)'
;MRRLPVFILIDTSGSMFGEPIESVNVGLATMLSALRQDPYALDTVYLSVITFDREVREVFPLTPLEGVQMPTITCPESGPTFMGEALKLVAARVDRDVQRSAGEKKGDWQPMLFLITDGSPSDVALFDEMVDEVKRHRFGKIIGCAAGSKAKEAFLRRLTDTVVSLETMDSATFSAFFKWVSASVGMSAASAGIDRIDVLSSPPAEVRIDLIGVNRDKIKTRDDFSQSTKRTLAERAGYRCSFPGCLQTTIGPSEESEESTSSVGMACHIAAASGGPGARRHIATMTAEERSSISNGIWMCYTHGKLIDTDETRYTNEMLRCWKQIAERRAQARLEGLVEDEYLQGIAPGTCTLQIPIGGSENEIVGNAVHETCLPELWGRELADALRDLVIEIIRNAFDHGKAQSVCLDIGNDSIKIVDDGRNFDSWQLFNSARKQGGTLAFQRIVKDFSHRIVVTTKRINHKNSHEFTYVRKADDILYVTPCSVELTWKDLERKATKRPLDISESCRIVYIVLPRYTAISDAVVSGEKFYDIRSDGRQFIFVTDRGLSKMAKLTILENFPESMVVNLGIEENLQKLKSSKLPPPLPEVHVIP
;
A
#
# COMPACT_ATOMS: atom_id res chain seq x y z
N MET A 1 20.82 8.44 -38.91
CA MET A 1 19.85 8.49 -37.80
C MET A 1 19.04 9.78 -37.95
N ARG A 2 17.72 9.78 -37.70
CA ARG A 2 16.89 11.00 -37.83
C ARG A 2 16.89 11.75 -36.50
N ARG A 3 16.93 13.09 -36.52
CA ARG A 3 16.82 13.90 -35.30
C ARG A 3 15.35 14.14 -34.95
N LEU A 4 15.05 14.23 -33.65
CA LEU A 4 13.79 14.72 -33.11
C LEU A 4 13.98 16.15 -32.60
N PRO A 5 13.50 17.17 -33.33
CA PRO A 5 13.54 18.54 -32.85
C PRO A 5 12.44 18.79 -31.82
N VAL A 6 12.79 19.27 -30.63
CA VAL A 6 11.87 19.65 -29.56
C VAL A 6 12.11 21.10 -29.17
N PHE A 7 11.07 21.93 -29.32
CA PHE A 7 11.08 23.33 -28.97
C PHE A 7 10.27 23.55 -27.69
N ILE A 8 10.84 24.26 -26.71
CA ILE A 8 10.19 24.57 -25.44
C ILE A 8 10.12 26.09 -25.29
N LEU A 9 8.90 26.62 -25.24
CA LEU A 9 8.59 28.00 -24.95
C LEU A 9 8.24 28.12 -23.46
N ILE A 10 8.92 29.02 -22.76
CA ILE A 10 8.76 29.21 -21.32
C ILE A 10 8.39 30.66 -21.04
N ASP A 11 7.23 30.85 -20.46
CA ASP A 11 6.79 32.14 -19.96
C ASP A 11 7.67 32.55 -18.77
N THR A 12 8.27 33.74 -18.88
CA THR A 12 9.05 34.36 -17.80
C THR A 12 8.46 35.71 -17.40
N SER A 13 7.17 35.93 -17.64
CA SER A 13 6.47 37.16 -17.27
C SER A 13 6.27 37.27 -15.75
N GLY A 14 5.77 38.43 -15.31
CA GLY A 14 5.62 38.71 -13.87
C GLY A 14 4.69 37.76 -13.11
N SER A 15 3.73 37.13 -13.80
CA SER A 15 2.83 36.16 -13.17
C SER A 15 3.54 34.85 -12.81
N MET A 16 4.60 34.51 -13.56
CA MET A 16 5.43 33.34 -13.30
C MET A 16 6.40 33.51 -12.11
N PHE A 17 6.48 34.71 -11.52
CA PHE A 17 7.39 34.98 -10.41
C PHE A 17 7.02 34.19 -9.14
N GLY A 18 8.02 33.57 -8.50
CA GLY A 18 7.84 32.75 -7.31
C GLY A 18 7.68 31.25 -7.63
N GLU A 19 6.67 30.61 -7.04
CA GLU A 19 6.45 29.16 -7.13
C GLU A 19 6.34 28.61 -8.58
N PRO A 20 5.67 29.28 -9.54
CA PRO A 20 5.53 28.73 -10.90
C PRO A 20 6.87 28.54 -11.62
N ILE A 21 7.77 29.53 -11.58
CA ILE A 21 9.07 29.41 -12.27
C ILE A 21 10.01 28.42 -11.57
N GLU A 22 9.97 28.32 -10.24
CA GLU A 22 10.73 27.30 -9.50
C GLU A 22 10.27 25.88 -9.90
N SER A 23 8.96 25.68 -10.02
CA SER A 23 8.39 24.42 -10.49
C SER A 23 8.84 24.07 -11.91
N VAL A 24 8.94 25.07 -12.80
CA VAL A 24 9.47 24.89 -14.16
C VAL A 24 10.95 24.52 -14.15
N ASN A 25 11.79 25.19 -13.34
CA ASN A 25 13.21 24.88 -13.22
C ASN A 25 13.44 23.44 -12.71
N VAL A 26 12.70 23.01 -11.68
CA VAL A 26 12.74 21.64 -11.15
C VAL A 26 12.28 20.63 -12.19
N GLY A 27 11.19 20.92 -12.91
CA GLY A 27 10.65 20.08 -13.98
C GLY A 27 11.65 19.87 -15.12
N LEU A 28 12.29 20.95 -15.59
CA LEU A 28 13.29 20.89 -16.66
C LEU A 28 14.56 20.14 -16.24
N ALA A 29 15.04 20.33 -15.01
CA ALA A 29 16.18 19.58 -14.49
C ALA A 29 15.89 18.07 -14.42
N THR A 30 14.70 17.72 -13.95
CA THR A 30 14.22 16.33 -13.87
C THR A 30 14.10 15.71 -15.26
N MET A 31 13.52 16.44 -16.22
CA MET A 31 13.41 16.04 -17.62
C MET A 31 14.76 15.71 -18.24
N LEU A 32 15.72 16.63 -18.11
CA LEU A 32 17.06 16.46 -18.70
C LEU A 32 17.79 15.28 -18.07
N SER A 33 17.62 15.05 -16.77
CA SER A 33 18.18 13.87 -16.10
C SER A 33 17.59 12.56 -16.65
N ALA A 34 16.26 12.48 -16.79
CA ALA A 34 15.58 11.30 -17.31
C ALA A 34 15.91 11.01 -18.78
N LEU A 35 15.93 12.03 -19.64
CA LEU A 35 16.26 11.88 -21.05
C LEU A 35 17.72 11.45 -21.25
N ARG A 36 18.65 11.89 -20.40
CA ARG A 36 20.06 11.47 -20.45
C ARG A 36 20.29 10.04 -19.99
N GLN A 37 19.33 9.43 -19.29
CA GLN A 37 19.42 8.02 -18.90
C GLN A 37 18.91 7.07 -20.00
N ASP A 38 18.26 7.60 -21.05
CA ASP A 38 17.76 6.84 -22.19
C ASP A 38 18.76 6.89 -23.37
N PRO A 39 19.42 5.77 -23.71
CA PRO A 39 20.39 5.71 -24.80
C PRO A 39 19.80 6.12 -26.15
N TYR A 40 18.52 5.84 -26.41
CA TYR A 40 17.87 6.21 -27.66
C TYR A 40 17.59 7.71 -27.72
N ALA A 41 17.17 8.31 -26.60
CA ALA A 41 16.92 9.74 -26.52
C ALA A 41 18.22 10.56 -26.64
N LEU A 42 19.32 10.11 -26.05
CA LEU A 42 20.64 10.73 -26.18
C LEU A 42 21.08 10.89 -27.64
N ASP A 43 20.85 9.87 -28.48
CA ASP A 43 21.27 9.87 -29.88
C ASP A 43 20.30 10.62 -30.82
N THR A 44 19.07 10.85 -30.39
CA THR A 44 17.99 11.31 -31.28
C THR A 44 17.40 12.68 -30.93
N VAL A 45 17.40 13.08 -29.66
CA VAL A 45 16.70 14.29 -29.19
C VAL A 45 17.58 15.52 -29.30
N TYR A 46 17.02 16.57 -29.92
CA TYR A 46 17.62 17.90 -30.01
C TYR A 46 16.65 18.89 -29.36
N LEU A 47 17.14 19.69 -28.42
CA LEU A 47 16.33 20.64 -27.66
C LEU A 47 16.65 22.08 -28.05
N SER A 48 15.63 22.93 -28.12
CA SER A 48 15.75 24.38 -28.14
C SER A 48 14.82 24.96 -27.08
N VAL A 49 15.33 25.88 -26.27
CA VAL A 49 14.55 26.59 -25.24
C VAL A 49 14.51 28.07 -25.57
N ILE A 50 13.30 28.63 -25.55
CA ILE A 50 13.02 30.04 -25.77
C ILE A 50 12.20 30.53 -24.57
N THR A 51 12.65 31.60 -23.94
CA THR A 51 11.90 32.28 -22.88
C THR A 51 11.21 33.52 -23.43
N PHE A 52 10.07 33.90 -22.87
CA PHE A 52 9.34 35.08 -23.31
C PHE A 52 8.68 35.82 -22.15
N ASP A 53 8.83 37.14 -22.16
CA ASP A 53 8.15 38.07 -21.26
C ASP A 53 7.78 39.36 -22.04
N ARG A 54 8.45 40.48 -21.74
CA ARG A 54 8.52 41.69 -22.58
C ARG A 54 9.43 41.52 -23.78
N GLU A 55 10.34 40.56 -23.74
CA GLU A 55 11.27 40.22 -24.81
C GLU A 55 11.25 38.71 -25.00
N VAL A 56 11.44 38.27 -26.25
CA VAL A 56 11.57 36.85 -26.58
C VAL A 56 13.03 36.53 -26.78
N ARG A 57 13.58 35.62 -25.98
CA ARG A 57 15.00 35.27 -25.97
C ARG A 57 15.15 33.78 -26.19
N GLU A 58 16.01 33.41 -27.13
CA GLU A 58 16.43 32.02 -27.25
C GLU A 58 17.55 31.77 -26.23
N VAL A 59 17.28 30.88 -25.28
CA VAL A 59 18.26 30.50 -24.24
C VAL A 59 19.38 29.69 -24.87
N PHE A 60 19.03 28.75 -25.74
CA PHE A 60 19.96 28.07 -26.62
C PHE A 60 19.25 27.57 -27.90
N PRO A 61 19.96 27.57 -29.05
CA PRO A 61 19.45 27.04 -30.30
C PRO A 61 19.29 25.53 -30.26
N LEU A 62 18.72 24.93 -31.30
CA LEU A 62 18.50 23.48 -31.39
C LEU A 62 19.81 22.68 -31.21
N THR A 63 20.01 22.15 -30.00
CA THR A 63 21.27 21.55 -29.51
C THR A 63 21.06 20.07 -29.17
N PRO A 64 22.01 19.17 -29.51
CA PRO A 64 21.94 17.77 -29.09
C PRO A 64 21.84 17.64 -27.57
N LEU A 65 21.05 16.69 -27.06
CA LEU A 65 20.79 16.52 -25.64
C LEU A 65 22.05 16.41 -24.77
N GLU A 66 23.11 15.76 -25.27
CA GLU A 66 24.42 15.65 -24.61
C GLU A 66 25.06 17.02 -24.36
N GLY A 67 24.92 17.96 -25.30
CA GLY A 67 25.49 19.30 -25.25
C GLY A 67 24.61 20.35 -24.56
N VAL A 68 23.40 19.99 -24.12
CA VAL A 68 22.48 20.95 -23.48
C VAL A 68 22.99 21.30 -22.09
N GLN A 69 23.22 22.59 -21.84
CA GLN A 69 23.45 23.14 -20.51
C GLN A 69 22.30 24.09 -20.17
N MET A 70 21.51 23.71 -19.16
CA MET A 70 20.32 24.47 -18.77
C MET A 70 20.69 25.51 -17.71
N PRO A 71 20.60 26.82 -18.00
CA PRO A 71 20.71 27.84 -16.96
C PRO A 71 19.43 27.87 -16.11
N THR A 72 19.55 28.33 -14.87
CA THR A 72 18.37 28.65 -14.06
C THR A 72 17.59 29.78 -14.72
N ILE A 73 16.31 29.54 -15.01
CA ILE A 73 15.44 30.54 -15.61
C ILE A 73 14.90 31.43 -14.49
N THR A 74 15.00 32.75 -14.68
CA THR A 74 14.55 33.76 -13.71
C THR A 74 13.49 34.66 -14.33
N CYS A 75 12.51 35.08 -13.54
CA CYS A 75 11.46 36.01 -13.96
C CYS A 75 11.64 37.38 -13.28
N PRO A 76 11.33 38.51 -13.95
CA PRO A 76 11.17 39.80 -13.30
C PRO A 76 9.88 39.83 -12.45
N GLU A 77 9.85 40.67 -11.41
CA GLU A 77 8.68 40.79 -10.51
C GLU A 77 7.39 41.27 -11.21
N SER A 78 7.51 41.97 -12.34
CA SER A 78 6.36 42.36 -13.16
C SER A 78 6.76 42.50 -14.63
N GLY A 79 5.82 42.23 -15.54
CA GLY A 79 6.05 42.36 -16.97
C GLY A 79 4.93 41.74 -17.80
N PRO A 80 4.75 42.19 -19.06
CA PRO A 80 3.78 41.61 -20.00
C PRO A 80 4.21 40.22 -20.47
N THR A 81 3.29 39.54 -21.15
CA THR A 81 3.47 38.19 -21.70
C THR A 81 3.31 38.24 -23.22
N PHE A 82 4.39 38.45 -23.97
CA PHE A 82 4.39 38.51 -25.45
C PHE A 82 4.45 37.11 -26.08
N MET A 83 3.36 36.38 -25.93
CA MET A 83 3.23 34.99 -26.37
C MET A 83 3.11 34.87 -27.90
N GLY A 84 2.48 35.85 -28.57
CA GLY A 84 2.41 35.90 -30.03
C GLY A 84 3.79 36.05 -30.67
N GLU A 85 4.62 36.96 -30.15
CA GLU A 85 6.03 37.08 -30.57
C GLU A 85 6.82 35.79 -30.30
N ALA A 86 6.55 35.07 -29.21
CA ALA A 86 7.19 33.79 -28.92
C ALA A 86 6.82 32.71 -29.95
N LEU A 87 5.54 32.64 -30.33
CA LEU A 87 5.07 31.74 -31.39
C LEU A 87 5.66 32.11 -32.76
N LYS A 88 5.82 33.40 -33.04
CA LYS A 88 6.49 33.89 -34.25
C LYS A 88 7.95 33.46 -34.31
N LEU A 89 8.66 33.60 -33.20
CA LEU A 89 10.06 33.18 -33.13
C LEU A 89 10.19 31.66 -33.33
N VAL A 90 9.35 30.85 -32.68
CA VAL A 90 9.44 29.39 -32.81
C VAL A 90 9.14 28.91 -34.22
N ALA A 91 8.16 29.52 -34.91
CA ALA A 91 7.89 29.23 -36.32
C ALA A 91 9.13 29.49 -37.18
N ALA A 92 9.77 30.65 -36.99
CA ALA A 92 11.01 30.98 -37.71
C ALA A 92 12.17 30.03 -37.36
N ARG A 93 12.29 29.56 -36.11
CA ARG A 93 13.33 28.59 -35.70
C ARG A 93 13.07 27.22 -36.29
N VAL A 94 11.82 26.79 -36.36
CA VAL A 94 11.42 25.53 -36.99
C VAL A 94 11.81 25.53 -38.47
N ASP A 95 11.49 26.61 -39.20
CA ASP A 95 11.84 26.71 -40.62
C ASP A 95 13.36 26.76 -40.87
N ARG A 96 14.13 27.33 -39.94
CA ARG A 96 15.58 27.41 -40.04
C ARG A 96 16.28 26.09 -39.67
N ASP A 97 15.86 25.44 -38.59
CA ASP A 97 16.63 24.38 -37.93
C ASP A 97 16.16 22.96 -38.28
N VAL A 98 14.88 22.81 -38.68
CA VAL A 98 14.29 21.50 -39.00
C VAL A 98 14.52 21.13 -40.46
N GLN A 99 15.25 20.04 -40.69
CA GLN A 99 15.58 19.55 -42.03
C GLN A 99 14.44 18.68 -42.57
N ARG A 100 13.69 19.18 -43.56
CA ARG A 100 12.62 18.41 -44.20
C ARG A 100 13.20 17.29 -45.09
N SER A 101 12.47 16.19 -45.20
CA SER A 101 12.88 15.08 -46.07
C SER A 101 12.79 15.50 -47.54
N ALA A 102 13.83 15.23 -48.33
CA ALA A 102 13.90 15.58 -49.75
C ALA A 102 14.45 14.41 -50.57
N GLY A 103 13.66 13.94 -51.54
CA GLY A 103 14.02 12.77 -52.37
C GLY A 103 14.28 11.52 -51.54
N GLU A 104 15.41 10.85 -51.76
CA GLU A 104 15.83 9.65 -51.01
C GLU A 104 16.46 9.95 -49.63
N LYS A 105 16.70 11.23 -49.30
CA LYS A 105 17.35 11.62 -48.04
C LYS A 105 16.30 11.84 -46.94
N LYS A 106 16.29 10.95 -45.94
CA LYS A 106 15.43 11.06 -44.75
C LYS A 106 15.89 12.26 -43.89
N GLY A 107 15.04 13.27 -43.78
CA GLY A 107 15.24 14.44 -42.91
C GLY A 107 14.86 14.17 -41.45
N ASP A 108 14.70 15.23 -40.67
CA ASP A 108 14.28 15.16 -39.27
C ASP A 108 12.86 14.60 -39.14
N TRP A 109 12.53 14.12 -37.94
CA TRP A 109 11.13 13.86 -37.58
C TRP A 109 10.35 15.15 -37.44
N GLN A 110 9.01 15.04 -37.42
CA GLN A 110 8.16 16.20 -37.19
C GLN A 110 8.50 16.83 -35.84
N PRO A 111 8.66 18.16 -35.78
CA PRO A 111 9.07 18.83 -34.55
C PRO A 111 7.96 18.76 -33.51
N MET A 112 8.35 18.92 -32.26
CA MET A 112 7.44 19.03 -31.11
C MET A 112 7.54 20.40 -30.47
N LEU A 113 6.41 20.90 -29.97
CA LEU A 113 6.32 22.20 -29.30
C LEU A 113 5.71 22.05 -27.91
N PHE A 114 6.42 22.57 -26.91
CA PHE A 114 5.94 22.76 -25.54
C PHE A 114 5.75 24.24 -25.28
N LEU A 115 4.60 24.64 -24.75
CA LEU A 115 4.32 26.01 -24.33
C LEU A 115 3.97 26.03 -22.84
N ILE A 116 4.87 26.54 -22.01
CA ILE A 116 4.72 26.63 -20.56
C ILE A 116 4.33 28.05 -20.17
N THR A 117 3.19 28.24 -19.51
CA THR A 117 2.68 29.56 -19.09
C THR A 117 1.59 29.43 -18.03
N ASP A 118 1.46 30.44 -17.17
CA ASP A 118 0.34 30.63 -16.24
C ASP A 118 -0.66 31.71 -16.72
N GLY A 119 -0.33 32.40 -17.81
CA GLY A 119 -0.88 33.71 -18.14
C GLY A 119 -1.74 33.76 -19.40
N SER A 120 -2.24 34.97 -19.68
CA SER A 120 -2.90 35.32 -20.93
C SER A 120 -1.97 36.16 -21.80
N PRO A 121 -1.95 35.96 -23.13
CA PRO A 121 -1.15 36.78 -24.03
C PRO A 121 -1.52 38.26 -23.89
N SER A 122 -0.50 39.10 -23.77
CA SER A 122 -0.68 40.57 -23.81
C SER A 122 -0.81 41.09 -25.25
N ASP A 123 -0.33 40.31 -26.23
CA ASP A 123 -0.29 40.58 -27.66
C ASP A 123 -1.33 39.74 -28.43
N VAL A 124 -2.59 39.75 -27.98
CA VAL A 124 -3.68 38.87 -28.45
C VAL A 124 -3.85 38.86 -29.98
N ALA A 125 -3.74 40.01 -30.64
CA ALA A 125 -3.89 40.08 -32.11
C ALA A 125 -2.81 39.28 -32.85
N LEU A 126 -1.55 39.38 -32.40
CA LEU A 126 -0.45 38.61 -32.97
C LEU A 126 -0.50 37.14 -32.56
N PHE A 127 -0.91 36.86 -31.31
CA PHE A 127 -1.14 35.50 -30.85
C PHE A 127 -2.15 34.78 -31.75
N ASP A 128 -3.26 35.42 -32.08
CA ASP A 128 -4.32 34.84 -32.92
C ASP A 128 -3.82 34.52 -34.33
N GLU A 129 -3.08 35.44 -34.95
CA GLU A 129 -2.43 35.22 -36.25
C GLU A 129 -1.44 34.05 -36.19
N MET A 130 -0.60 34.03 -35.15
CA MET A 130 0.47 33.05 -35.01
C MET A 130 -0.01 31.66 -34.61
N VAL A 131 -1.16 31.52 -33.93
CA VAL A 131 -1.76 30.20 -33.63
C VAL A 131 -2.05 29.45 -34.92
N ASP A 132 -2.64 30.12 -35.91
CA ASP A 132 -2.94 29.49 -37.21
C ASP A 132 -1.66 29.19 -37.98
N GLU A 133 -0.68 30.08 -37.93
CA GLU A 133 0.61 29.89 -38.60
C GLU A 133 1.41 28.73 -37.99
N VAL A 134 1.50 28.62 -36.67
CA VAL A 134 2.19 27.52 -35.97
C VAL A 134 1.50 26.18 -36.28
N LYS A 135 0.16 26.14 -36.37
CA LYS A 135 -0.57 24.93 -36.80
C LYS A 135 -0.22 24.50 -38.23
N ARG A 136 0.17 25.42 -39.12
CA ARG A 136 0.62 25.10 -40.50
C ARG A 136 2.02 24.47 -40.55
N HIS A 137 2.86 24.66 -39.53
CA HIS A 137 4.25 24.17 -39.48
C HIS A 137 4.39 22.66 -39.21
N ARG A 138 3.30 21.88 -39.31
CA ARG A 138 3.26 20.40 -39.25
C ARG A 138 4.01 19.80 -38.05
N PHE A 139 3.85 20.39 -36.88
CA PHE A 139 4.29 19.77 -35.63
C PHE A 139 3.65 18.39 -35.47
N GLY A 140 4.44 17.42 -35.02
CA GLY A 140 3.91 16.09 -34.69
C GLY A 140 2.97 16.16 -33.48
N LYS A 141 3.31 17.03 -32.53
CA LYS A 141 2.47 17.35 -31.37
C LYS A 141 2.81 18.74 -30.84
N ILE A 142 1.78 19.48 -30.43
CA ILE A 142 1.90 20.72 -29.65
C ILE A 142 1.28 20.44 -28.28
N ILE A 143 1.96 20.82 -27.19
CA ILE A 143 1.53 20.60 -25.82
C ILE A 143 1.57 21.93 -25.07
N GLY A 144 0.44 22.30 -24.45
CA GLY A 144 0.37 23.40 -23.51
C GLY A 144 0.63 22.91 -22.09
N CYS A 145 1.38 23.64 -21.29
CA CYS A 145 1.68 23.34 -19.91
C CYS A 145 1.23 24.52 -19.05
N ALA A 146 0.12 24.33 -18.33
CA ALA A 146 -0.40 25.26 -17.35
C ALA A 146 0.50 25.25 -16.11
N ALA A 147 1.19 26.35 -15.84
CA ALA A 147 2.00 26.55 -14.65
C ALA A 147 1.14 27.26 -13.58
N GLY A 148 1.05 26.73 -12.37
CA GLY A 148 0.32 27.40 -11.29
C GLY A 148 -1.21 27.20 -11.29
N SER A 149 -1.80 27.23 -10.10
CA SER A 149 -3.25 27.06 -9.85
C SER A 149 -4.14 28.14 -10.47
N LYS A 150 -3.54 29.26 -10.91
CA LYS A 150 -4.22 30.39 -11.57
C LYS A 150 -4.07 30.38 -13.09
N ALA A 151 -3.51 29.32 -13.67
CA ALA A 151 -3.24 29.22 -15.09
C ALA A 151 -4.48 29.41 -15.97
N LYS A 152 -4.39 30.27 -16.99
CA LYS A 152 -5.49 30.51 -17.94
C LYS A 152 -5.44 29.55 -19.13
N GLU A 153 -5.90 28.31 -18.93
CA GLU A 153 -5.88 27.26 -19.95
C GLU A 153 -6.62 27.60 -21.26
N ALA A 154 -7.57 28.54 -21.23
CA ALA A 154 -8.35 28.92 -22.40
C ALA A 154 -7.47 29.32 -23.60
N PHE A 155 -6.33 29.99 -23.38
CA PHE A 155 -5.41 30.37 -24.45
C PHE A 155 -4.56 29.19 -24.94
N LEU A 156 -4.10 28.33 -24.03
CA LEU A 156 -3.40 27.09 -24.40
C LEU A 156 -4.26 26.18 -25.26
N ARG A 157 -5.56 26.07 -24.94
CA ARG A 157 -6.54 25.26 -25.70
C ARG A 157 -6.80 25.79 -27.11
N ARG A 158 -6.55 27.08 -27.37
CA ARG A 158 -6.63 27.63 -28.74
C ARG A 158 -5.48 27.15 -29.61
N LEU A 159 -4.30 26.92 -29.00
CA LEU A 159 -3.12 26.41 -29.69
C LEU A 159 -3.14 24.89 -29.86
N THR A 160 -3.57 24.15 -28.83
CA THR A 160 -3.58 22.68 -28.83
C THR A 160 -4.68 22.06 -27.95
N ASP A 161 -5.18 20.89 -28.35
CA ASP A 161 -6.11 20.10 -27.55
C ASP A 161 -5.42 19.38 -26.37
N THR A 162 -4.09 19.40 -26.29
CA THR A 162 -3.31 18.71 -25.25
C THR A 162 -2.71 19.71 -24.26
N VAL A 163 -3.34 19.88 -23.10
CA VAL A 163 -2.92 20.85 -22.06
C VAL A 163 -2.64 20.16 -20.72
N VAL A 164 -1.40 20.09 -20.26
CA VAL A 164 -1.01 19.49 -18.96
C VAL A 164 -0.92 20.55 -17.87
N SER A 165 -1.22 20.20 -16.61
CA SER A 165 -0.90 21.04 -15.45
C SER A 165 0.43 20.61 -14.84
N LEU A 166 1.30 21.56 -14.53
CA LEU A 166 2.63 21.30 -13.97
C LEU A 166 2.62 21.00 -12.47
N GLU A 167 1.60 21.44 -11.73
CA GLU A 167 1.48 21.21 -10.27
C GLU A 167 1.14 19.76 -9.89
N THR A 168 0.60 18.99 -10.83
CA THR A 168 0.17 17.60 -10.61
C THR A 168 1.11 16.56 -11.20
N MET A 169 2.20 17.00 -11.84
CA MET A 169 3.16 16.12 -12.51
C MET A 169 4.34 15.79 -11.60
N ASP A 170 4.39 14.55 -11.10
CA ASP A 170 5.61 14.02 -10.45
C ASP A 170 6.69 13.65 -11.48
N SER A 171 7.92 13.46 -11.03
CA SER A 171 9.08 13.12 -11.87
C SER A 171 8.89 11.84 -12.70
N ALA A 172 8.08 10.90 -12.20
CA ALA A 172 7.71 9.66 -12.87
C ALA A 172 6.71 9.91 -14.01
N THR A 173 5.69 10.73 -13.79
CA THR A 173 4.71 11.18 -14.80
C THR A 173 5.40 11.98 -15.90
N PHE A 174 6.34 12.85 -15.52
CA PHE A 174 7.14 13.62 -16.46
C PHE A 174 8.04 12.71 -17.32
N SER A 175 8.69 11.72 -16.70
CA SER A 175 9.50 10.72 -17.41
C SER A 175 8.65 9.78 -18.29
N ALA A 176 7.46 9.38 -17.84
CA ALA A 176 6.53 8.54 -18.58
C ALA A 176 5.92 9.28 -19.79
N PHE A 177 5.62 10.56 -19.60
CA PHE A 177 5.18 11.45 -20.66
C PHE A 177 6.25 11.61 -21.75
N PHE A 178 7.52 11.84 -21.36
CA PHE A 178 8.61 11.92 -22.33
C PHE A 178 8.99 10.56 -22.92
N LYS A 179 8.89 9.45 -22.18
CA LYS A 179 9.00 8.09 -22.74
C LYS A 179 7.90 7.79 -23.76
N TRP A 180 6.67 8.26 -23.52
CA TRP A 180 5.58 8.16 -24.49
C TRP A 180 5.86 9.02 -25.74
N VAL A 181 6.41 10.22 -25.56
CA VAL A 181 6.92 11.05 -26.66
C VAL A 181 8.03 10.34 -27.46
N SER A 182 9.00 9.71 -26.79
CA SER A 182 10.06 8.93 -27.44
C SER A 182 9.51 7.67 -28.15
N ALA A 183 8.49 7.02 -27.58
CA ALA A 183 7.87 5.82 -28.14
C ALA A 183 7.00 6.13 -29.39
N SER A 184 6.30 7.27 -29.39
CA SER A 184 5.50 7.73 -30.54
C SER A 184 6.39 8.10 -31.74
N VAL A 185 7.63 8.48 -31.48
CA VAL A 185 8.67 8.72 -32.49
C VAL A 185 9.23 7.41 -33.08
N GLY A 186 9.36 6.35 -32.27
CA GLY A 186 9.80 5.02 -32.73
C GLY A 186 8.80 4.30 -33.64
N MET A 187 7.48 4.49 -33.43
CA MET A 187 6.44 3.83 -34.22
C MET A 187 6.25 4.42 -35.63
N SER A 188 6.60 5.70 -35.83
CA SER A 188 6.58 6.34 -37.16
C SER A 188 7.72 5.87 -38.08
N ALA A 189 8.66 5.04 -37.58
CA ALA A 189 9.72 4.44 -38.37
C ALA A 189 9.31 3.13 -39.07
N ALA A 190 8.19 2.50 -38.67
CA ALA A 190 7.78 1.18 -39.15
C ALA A 190 6.71 1.21 -40.27
N SER A 191 6.09 2.35 -40.56
CA SER A 191 5.03 2.47 -41.57
C SER A 191 5.57 2.82 -42.95
N ALA A 192 6.37 1.92 -43.52
CA ALA A 192 6.61 1.86 -44.97
C ALA A 192 5.96 0.59 -45.52
N GLY A 193 4.64 0.67 -45.74
CA GLY A 193 3.87 -0.35 -46.45
C GLY A 193 2.75 -0.95 -45.62
N ILE A 194 1.54 -0.89 -46.20
CA ILE A 194 0.26 -1.49 -45.79
C ILE A 194 -0.66 -0.56 -44.97
N ASP A 195 -1.77 -0.22 -45.61
CA ASP A 195 -2.94 0.48 -45.07
C ASP A 195 -3.47 -0.19 -43.81
N ARG A 196 -3.23 0.43 -42.65
CA ARG A 196 -4.06 0.34 -41.45
C ARG A 196 -4.13 1.73 -40.80
N ILE A 197 -5.23 2.41 -41.04
CA ILE A 197 -5.75 3.49 -40.19
C ILE A 197 -6.35 2.81 -38.94
N ASP A 198 -6.26 3.48 -37.79
CA ASP A 198 -6.59 3.05 -36.42
C ASP A 198 -5.58 2.14 -35.72
N VAL A 199 -4.75 2.75 -34.86
CA VAL A 199 -4.62 2.50 -33.41
C VAL A 199 -3.45 3.37 -32.93
N LEU A 200 -3.75 4.60 -32.53
CA LEU A 200 -2.89 5.35 -31.61
C LEU A 200 -3.08 4.74 -30.22
N SER A 201 -2.04 4.11 -29.69
CA SER A 201 -1.99 3.66 -28.30
C SER A 201 -2.18 4.86 -27.38
N SER A 202 -3.15 4.78 -26.48
CA SER A 202 -3.41 5.82 -25.48
C SER A 202 -2.15 6.13 -24.66
N PRO A 203 -1.98 7.37 -24.17
CA PRO A 203 -0.87 7.69 -23.27
C PRO A 203 -0.85 6.73 -22.07
N PRO A 204 0.32 6.48 -21.45
CA PRO A 204 0.41 5.70 -20.22
C PRO A 204 -0.57 6.29 -19.18
N ALA A 205 -1.22 5.41 -18.42
CA ALA A 205 -2.40 5.72 -17.60
C ALA A 205 -2.23 6.87 -16.58
N GLU A 206 -0.99 7.31 -16.35
CA GLU A 206 -0.60 8.42 -15.47
C GLU A 206 -0.73 9.82 -16.10
N VAL A 207 -0.88 9.95 -17.43
CA VAL A 207 -1.09 11.24 -18.10
C VAL A 207 -2.54 11.33 -18.62
N ARG A 208 -3.49 11.56 -17.73
CA ARG A 208 -4.85 12.01 -18.09
C ARG A 208 -5.04 13.47 -17.70
N ILE A 209 -4.86 14.31 -18.71
CA ILE A 209 -5.26 15.72 -18.76
C ILE A 209 -6.78 15.80 -18.73
N ASP A 210 -7.34 16.58 -17.82
CA ASP A 210 -8.75 16.93 -17.82
C ASP A 210 -9.10 17.78 -19.06
N LEU A 211 -9.97 17.25 -19.92
CA LEU A 211 -10.62 17.96 -21.03
C LEU A 211 -12.06 18.24 -20.61
N ILE A 212 -12.38 19.50 -20.28
CA ILE A 212 -13.77 19.93 -20.13
C ILE A 212 -14.23 20.55 -21.44
N GLY A 213 -15.28 19.97 -22.05
CA GLY A 213 -16.21 20.76 -22.86
C GLY A 213 -16.85 20.14 -24.09
N VAL A 214 -17.40 18.91 -24.08
CA VAL A 214 -18.54 18.55 -24.96
C VAL A 214 -19.43 17.48 -24.31
N ASN A 215 -20.74 17.79 -24.20
CA ASN A 215 -21.91 16.96 -23.88
C ASN A 215 -21.99 16.20 -22.54
N ARG A 216 -23.01 16.53 -21.74
CA ARG A 216 -23.19 16.14 -20.32
C ARG A 216 -23.71 14.73 -20.06
N ASP A 217 -23.92 13.89 -21.08
CA ASP A 217 -24.41 12.53 -20.88
C ASP A 217 -23.52 11.52 -21.63
N LYS A 218 -22.82 10.68 -20.85
CA LYS A 218 -21.84 9.63 -21.23
C LYS A 218 -20.39 10.10 -21.43
N ILE A 219 -19.60 10.06 -20.34
CA ILE A 219 -18.23 9.52 -20.18
C ILE A 219 -17.74 9.98 -18.79
N LYS A 220 -18.11 9.25 -17.73
CA LYS A 220 -17.36 9.20 -16.46
C LYS A 220 -16.58 7.89 -16.51
N THR A 221 -15.25 7.94 -16.57
CA THR A 221 -14.43 6.71 -16.60
C THR A 221 -13.65 6.45 -15.31
N ARG A 222 -13.66 7.36 -14.33
CA ARG A 222 -13.13 7.13 -12.98
C ARG A 222 -14.07 7.78 -11.95
N ASP A 223 -14.52 6.99 -10.98
CA ASP A 223 -15.41 7.45 -9.92
C ASP A 223 -14.60 7.97 -8.74
N ASP A 224 -14.12 9.20 -8.88
CA ASP A 224 -13.31 9.87 -7.85
C ASP A 224 -14.13 10.39 -6.67
N PHE A 225 -13.46 10.48 -5.51
CA PHE A 225 -14.06 11.04 -4.30
C PHE A 225 -14.26 12.55 -4.44
N SER A 226 -15.43 13.02 -4.01
CA SER A 226 -15.69 14.45 -3.84
C SER A 226 -14.76 15.07 -2.78
N GLN A 227 -14.55 16.39 -2.82
CA GLN A 227 -13.72 17.07 -1.81
C GLN A 227 -14.27 16.92 -0.39
N SER A 228 -15.60 16.90 -0.22
CA SER A 228 -16.21 16.62 1.08
C SER A 228 -15.91 15.19 1.54
N THR A 229 -16.01 14.19 0.66
CA THR A 229 -15.62 12.81 0.98
C THR A 229 -14.16 12.71 1.41
N LYS A 230 -13.24 13.37 0.68
CA LYS A 230 -11.81 13.38 1.01
C LYS A 230 -11.57 13.99 2.39
N ARG A 231 -12.19 15.14 2.68
CA ARG A 231 -12.10 15.80 3.99
C ARG A 231 -12.65 14.91 5.11
N THR A 232 -13.82 14.30 4.92
CA THR A 232 -14.40 13.41 5.93
C THR A 232 -13.55 12.16 6.14
N LEU A 233 -12.90 11.60 5.11
CA LEU A 233 -11.94 10.50 5.30
C LEU A 233 -10.76 10.93 6.18
N ALA A 234 -10.20 12.11 5.94
CA ALA A 234 -9.12 12.67 6.74
C ALA A 234 -9.54 12.88 8.20
N GLU A 235 -10.70 13.52 8.42
CA GLU A 235 -11.27 13.78 9.75
C GLU A 235 -11.49 12.47 10.53
N ARG A 236 -12.07 11.45 9.88
CA ARG A 236 -12.32 10.13 10.50
C ARG A 236 -11.03 9.39 10.88
N ALA A 237 -9.96 9.58 10.11
CA ALA A 237 -8.64 9.03 10.43
C ALA A 237 -7.84 9.92 11.39
N GLY A 238 -8.40 11.04 11.86
CA GLY A 238 -7.70 12.02 12.69
C GLY A 238 -6.50 12.65 11.99
N TYR A 239 -6.58 12.83 10.66
CA TYR A 239 -5.49 13.27 9.79
C TYR A 239 -4.19 12.47 9.99
N ARG A 240 -4.31 11.16 10.21
CA ARG A 240 -3.16 10.26 10.30
C ARG A 240 -3.22 9.17 9.25
N CYS A 241 -2.05 8.76 8.77
CA CYS A 241 -1.96 7.70 7.78
C CYS A 241 -2.47 6.36 8.34
N SER A 242 -3.35 5.69 7.61
CA SER A 242 -3.89 4.38 7.98
C SER A 242 -2.94 3.20 7.73
N PHE A 243 -1.78 3.42 7.11
CA PHE A 243 -0.82 2.34 6.84
C PHE A 243 -0.29 1.75 8.16
N PRO A 244 -0.22 0.41 8.31
CA PRO A 244 0.27 -0.23 9.52
C PRO A 244 1.65 0.29 9.93
N GLY A 245 1.84 0.65 11.21
CA GLY A 245 3.10 1.17 11.73
C GLY A 245 3.48 2.62 11.35
N CYS A 246 2.82 3.29 10.39
CA CYS A 246 3.22 4.64 9.96
C CYS A 246 2.81 5.73 10.95
N LEU A 247 1.52 5.80 11.31
CA LEU A 247 0.91 6.78 12.22
C LEU A 247 1.23 8.26 11.95
N GLN A 248 1.83 8.61 10.81
CA GLN A 248 2.24 9.96 10.44
C GLN A 248 1.04 10.90 10.40
N THR A 249 1.14 12.05 11.09
CA THR A 249 0.20 13.15 10.93
C THR A 249 0.36 13.75 9.54
N THR A 250 -0.74 13.92 8.81
CA THR A 250 -0.75 14.31 7.41
C THR A 250 -1.15 15.75 7.17
N ILE A 251 -1.41 16.53 8.22
CA ILE A 251 -1.76 17.95 8.16
C ILE A 251 -0.99 18.75 9.22
N GLY A 252 -0.64 20.00 8.90
CA GLY A 252 0.02 20.93 9.81
C GLY A 252 -0.19 22.39 9.38
N PRO A 253 0.28 23.35 10.17
CA PRO A 253 0.26 24.76 9.80
C PRO A 253 1.18 25.02 8.59
N SER A 254 0.89 26.08 7.83
CA SER A 254 1.75 26.61 6.76
C SER A 254 2.25 28.00 7.12
N GLU A 255 3.45 28.37 6.70
CA GLU A 255 4.00 29.73 6.88
C GLU A 255 3.44 30.73 5.84
N GLU A 256 2.69 30.27 4.84
CA GLU A 256 2.10 31.13 3.80
C GLU A 256 1.07 32.13 4.34
N SER A 257 0.26 31.72 5.32
CA SER A 257 -0.66 32.61 6.07
C SER A 257 -1.17 31.93 7.34
N GLU A 258 -1.77 32.70 8.26
CA GLU A 258 -2.39 32.17 9.49
C GLU A 258 -3.59 31.23 9.21
N GLU A 259 -4.21 31.36 8.03
CA GLU A 259 -5.33 30.54 7.56
C GLU A 259 -4.90 29.33 6.72
N SER A 260 -3.63 29.25 6.30
CA SER A 260 -3.12 28.21 5.43
C SER A 260 -2.68 26.96 6.21
N THR A 261 -2.90 25.79 5.60
CA THR A 261 -2.49 24.49 6.15
C THR A 261 -1.69 23.70 5.12
N SER A 262 -0.63 23.03 5.57
CA SER A 262 0.13 22.08 4.76
C SER A 262 -0.45 20.69 4.93
N SER A 263 -0.71 19.98 3.83
CA SER A 263 -1.21 18.62 3.84
C SER A 263 -0.40 17.71 2.92
N VAL A 264 0.05 16.58 3.47
CA VAL A 264 0.71 15.49 2.73
C VAL A 264 -0.18 14.24 2.67
N GLY A 265 -1.47 14.40 3.00
CA GLY A 265 -2.44 13.31 3.03
C GLY A 265 -3.27 13.22 1.76
N MET A 266 -3.70 12.01 1.43
CA MET A 266 -4.57 11.72 0.29
C MET A 266 -5.60 10.63 0.61
N ALA A 267 -6.75 10.72 -0.06
CA ALA A 267 -7.75 9.67 -0.07
C ALA A 267 -7.45 8.67 -1.18
N CYS A 268 -7.35 7.39 -0.83
CA CYS A 268 -7.11 6.30 -1.76
C CYS A 268 -8.34 5.39 -1.82
N HIS A 269 -8.54 4.72 -2.95
CA HIS A 269 -9.63 3.77 -3.13
C HIS A 269 -9.24 2.40 -2.58
N ILE A 270 -10.17 1.75 -1.88
CA ILE A 270 -10.04 0.37 -1.44
C ILE A 270 -10.23 -0.56 -2.64
N ALA A 271 -11.46 -0.60 -3.17
CA ALA A 271 -11.75 -1.23 -4.45
C ALA A 271 -11.58 -0.20 -5.58
N ALA A 272 -11.04 -0.66 -6.71
CA ALA A 272 -10.63 0.23 -7.79
C ALA A 272 -11.75 1.17 -8.27
N ALA A 273 -11.38 2.43 -8.55
CA ALA A 273 -12.28 3.52 -8.94
C ALA A 273 -12.87 3.39 -10.37
N SER A 274 -12.42 2.38 -11.13
CA SER A 274 -12.85 2.13 -12.51
C SER A 274 -12.66 0.66 -12.88
N GLY A 275 -13.47 0.14 -13.81
CA GLY A 275 -13.22 -1.14 -14.45
C GLY A 275 -12.33 -0.97 -15.69
N GLY A 276 -11.22 -1.69 -15.77
CA GLY A 276 -10.30 -1.65 -16.92
C GLY A 276 -9.05 -2.52 -16.75
N PRO A 277 -8.26 -2.76 -17.82
CA PRO A 277 -7.00 -3.50 -17.73
C PRO A 277 -6.04 -2.77 -16.77
N GLY A 278 -5.72 -3.39 -15.63
CA GLY A 278 -4.87 -2.81 -14.58
C GLY A 278 -5.59 -2.49 -13.26
N ALA A 279 -6.92 -2.47 -13.23
CA ALA A 279 -7.71 -2.31 -12.00
C ALA A 279 -7.85 -3.65 -11.27
N ARG A 280 -6.79 -4.08 -10.57
CA ARG A 280 -6.67 -5.43 -10.01
C ARG A 280 -7.58 -5.65 -8.79
N ARG A 281 -7.95 -4.58 -8.07
CA ARG A 281 -8.96 -4.60 -6.98
C ARG A 281 -10.39 -4.30 -7.42
N HIS A 282 -10.68 -4.29 -8.72
CA HIS A 282 -12.01 -3.93 -9.22
C HIS A 282 -13.08 -4.98 -8.83
N ILE A 283 -14.12 -4.53 -8.15
CA ILE A 283 -15.30 -5.33 -7.86
C ILE A 283 -16.33 -5.08 -8.96
N ALA A 284 -16.52 -6.07 -9.85
CA ALA A 284 -17.37 -5.94 -11.04
C ALA A 284 -18.84 -5.56 -10.73
N THR A 285 -19.32 -5.91 -9.54
CA THR A 285 -20.69 -5.62 -9.09
C THR A 285 -20.86 -4.24 -8.46
N MET A 286 -19.78 -3.49 -8.20
CA MET A 286 -19.89 -2.18 -7.55
C MET A 286 -20.49 -1.13 -8.49
N THR A 287 -21.40 -0.31 -7.98
CA THR A 287 -21.92 0.86 -8.69
C THR A 287 -20.93 2.04 -8.65
N ALA A 288 -21.19 3.08 -9.46
CA ALA A 288 -20.39 4.30 -9.45
C ALA A 288 -20.49 5.06 -8.11
N GLU A 289 -21.67 5.04 -7.51
CA GLU A 289 -21.96 5.60 -6.18
C GLU A 289 -21.19 4.84 -5.10
N GLU A 290 -21.13 3.51 -5.19
CA GLU A 290 -20.35 2.69 -4.28
C GLU A 290 -18.84 2.93 -4.43
N ARG A 291 -18.34 3.10 -5.68
CA ARG A 291 -16.92 3.37 -5.94
C ARG A 291 -16.45 4.72 -5.37
N SER A 292 -17.32 5.73 -5.43
CA SER A 292 -17.07 7.07 -4.90
C SER A 292 -17.56 7.27 -3.45
N SER A 293 -18.07 6.21 -2.81
CA SER A 293 -18.54 6.25 -1.42
C SER A 293 -17.38 6.31 -0.43
N ILE A 294 -17.62 6.97 0.70
CA ILE A 294 -16.68 7.00 1.83
C ILE A 294 -16.34 5.60 2.37
N SER A 295 -17.23 4.62 2.19
CA SER A 295 -16.99 3.22 2.58
C SER A 295 -15.94 2.53 1.69
N ASN A 296 -15.65 3.09 0.52
CA ASN A 296 -14.61 2.64 -0.41
C ASN A 296 -13.32 3.48 -0.31
N GLY A 297 -13.25 4.44 0.60
CA GLY A 297 -12.08 5.31 0.76
C GLY A 297 -11.26 5.00 2.02
N ILE A 298 -9.94 5.15 1.92
CA ILE A 298 -8.99 5.10 3.04
C ILE A 298 -8.08 6.33 2.99
N TRP A 299 -7.76 6.90 4.16
CA TRP A 299 -6.86 8.06 4.26
C TRP A 299 -5.41 7.63 4.51
N MET A 300 -4.46 8.16 3.75
CA MET A 300 -3.03 7.84 3.90
C MET A 300 -2.14 9.07 3.66
N CYS A 301 -0.89 9.00 4.11
CA CYS A 301 0.12 9.94 3.60
C CYS A 301 0.42 9.63 2.13
N TYR A 302 0.95 10.61 1.41
CA TYR A 302 1.27 10.51 0.00
C TYR A 302 2.11 9.27 -0.34
N THR A 303 3.17 9.00 0.44
CA THR A 303 4.07 7.86 0.22
C THR A 303 3.34 6.51 0.26
N HIS A 304 2.56 6.25 1.31
CA HIS A 304 1.84 4.98 1.42
C HIS A 304 0.63 4.90 0.51
N GLY A 305 -0.02 6.04 0.22
CA GLY A 305 -1.07 6.13 -0.78
C GLY A 305 -0.58 5.65 -2.15
N LYS A 306 0.56 6.18 -2.60
CA LYS A 306 1.20 5.74 -3.84
C LYS A 306 1.65 4.29 -3.82
N LEU A 307 2.18 3.81 -2.68
CA LEU A 307 2.59 2.42 -2.53
C LEU A 307 1.44 1.45 -2.80
N ILE A 308 0.27 1.69 -2.21
CA ILE A 308 -0.87 0.77 -2.36
C ILE A 308 -1.59 0.88 -3.69
N ASP A 309 -1.47 2.02 -4.37
CA ASP A 309 -2.02 2.25 -5.71
C ASP A 309 -1.11 1.59 -6.77
N THR A 310 0.19 1.53 -6.52
CA THR A 310 1.17 0.91 -7.44
C THR A 310 1.14 -0.62 -7.36
N ASP A 311 0.98 -1.19 -6.17
CA ASP A 311 0.95 -2.65 -5.94
C ASP A 311 -0.43 -3.14 -5.47
N GLU A 312 -1.43 -3.02 -6.36
CA GLU A 312 -2.79 -3.48 -6.08
C GLU A 312 -2.93 -5.01 -5.87
N THR A 313 -1.88 -5.78 -6.20
CA THR A 313 -1.84 -7.24 -5.99
C THR A 313 -1.50 -7.63 -4.56
N ARG A 314 -0.52 -6.94 -3.96
CA ARG A 314 -0.09 -7.20 -2.60
C ARG A 314 -1.11 -6.74 -1.58
N TYR A 315 -1.73 -5.58 -1.81
CA TYR A 315 -2.62 -4.93 -0.84
C TYR A 315 -4.08 -5.23 -1.13
N THR A 316 -4.64 -6.29 -0.53
CA THR A 316 -6.01 -6.74 -0.76
C THR A 316 -7.08 -5.78 -0.24
N ASN A 317 -8.31 -5.91 -0.73
CA ASN A 317 -9.45 -5.13 -0.24
C ASN A 317 -9.69 -5.35 1.26
N GLU A 318 -9.52 -6.58 1.72
CA GLU A 318 -9.68 -7.02 3.09
C GLU A 318 -8.65 -6.34 4.01
N MET A 319 -7.38 -6.29 3.58
CA MET A 319 -6.32 -5.58 4.31
C MET A 319 -6.63 -4.08 4.43
N LEU A 320 -6.96 -3.41 3.33
CA LEU A 320 -7.26 -1.98 3.38
C LEU A 320 -8.51 -1.65 4.22
N ARG A 321 -9.54 -2.51 4.21
CA ARG A 321 -10.70 -2.36 5.09
C ARG A 321 -10.31 -2.53 6.55
N CYS A 322 -9.47 -3.50 6.88
CA CYS A 322 -8.92 -3.68 8.22
C CYS A 322 -8.15 -2.43 8.67
N TRP A 323 -7.25 -1.90 7.84
CA TRP A 323 -6.45 -0.71 8.14
C TRP A 323 -7.31 0.53 8.38
N LYS A 324 -8.32 0.75 7.53
CA LYS A 324 -9.30 1.82 7.71
C LYS A 324 -9.98 1.71 9.07
N GLN A 325 -10.48 0.53 9.44
CA GLN A 325 -11.15 0.33 10.73
C GLN A 325 -10.21 0.61 11.90
N ILE A 326 -8.97 0.08 11.86
CA ILE A 326 -7.97 0.33 12.91
C ILE A 326 -7.69 1.83 13.03
N ALA A 327 -7.47 2.53 11.92
CA ALA A 327 -7.17 3.96 11.94
C ALA A 327 -8.33 4.81 12.51
N GLU A 328 -9.56 4.54 12.08
CA GLU A 328 -10.75 5.25 12.59
C GLU A 328 -10.99 4.97 14.08
N ARG A 329 -10.78 3.73 14.54
CA ARG A 329 -10.90 3.39 15.97
C ARG A 329 -9.80 3.99 16.82
N ARG A 330 -8.57 4.07 16.31
CA ARG A 330 -7.47 4.80 16.97
C ARG A 330 -7.76 6.30 17.07
N ALA A 331 -8.32 6.89 16.01
CA ALA A 331 -8.74 8.29 16.05
C ALA A 331 -9.80 8.54 17.13
N GLN A 332 -10.78 7.63 17.24
CA GLN A 332 -11.79 7.67 18.31
C GLN A 332 -11.17 7.54 19.72
N ALA A 333 -10.28 6.56 19.92
CA ALA A 333 -9.62 6.34 21.22
C ALA A 333 -8.84 7.58 21.66
N ARG A 334 -8.12 8.24 20.74
CA ARG A 334 -7.37 9.48 21.01
C ARG A 334 -8.29 10.66 21.35
N LEU A 335 -9.43 10.77 20.67
CA LEU A 335 -10.43 11.79 20.97
C LEU A 335 -10.97 11.63 22.40
N GLU A 336 -11.15 10.39 22.85
CA GLU A 336 -11.65 10.06 24.19
C GLU A 336 -10.54 10.00 25.26
N GLY A 337 -9.27 10.10 24.87
CA GLY A 337 -8.12 9.99 25.79
C GLY A 337 -7.91 8.58 26.35
N LEU A 338 -8.32 7.54 25.63
CA LEU A 338 -8.29 6.14 26.05
C LEU A 338 -7.14 5.35 25.41
N VAL A 339 -6.88 4.16 25.94
CA VAL A 339 -5.87 3.24 25.41
C VAL A 339 -6.35 2.65 24.09
N GLU A 340 -5.56 2.79 23.02
CA GLU A 340 -5.95 2.40 21.66
C GLU A 340 -6.32 0.90 21.53
N ASP A 341 -5.61 0.02 22.24
CA ASP A 341 -5.79 -1.44 22.14
C ASP A 341 -7.19 -1.91 22.54
N GLU A 342 -7.85 -1.20 23.46
CA GLU A 342 -9.23 -1.53 23.88
C GLU A 342 -10.23 -1.31 22.74
N TYR A 343 -9.98 -0.32 21.89
CA TYR A 343 -10.85 0.02 20.77
C TYR A 343 -10.70 -0.95 19.60
N LEU A 344 -9.60 -1.71 19.51
CA LEU A 344 -9.37 -2.63 18.39
C LEU A 344 -10.11 -3.97 18.52
N GLN A 345 -10.79 -4.21 19.66
CA GLN A 345 -11.51 -5.47 19.91
C GLN A 345 -12.57 -5.75 18.84
N GLY A 346 -12.57 -6.99 18.33
CA GLY A 346 -13.54 -7.45 17.33
C GLY A 346 -13.26 -7.01 15.89
N ILE A 347 -12.14 -6.33 15.62
CA ILE A 347 -11.63 -6.19 14.25
C ILE A 347 -11.00 -7.52 13.84
N ALA A 348 -11.33 -7.99 12.64
CA ALA A 348 -10.66 -9.12 12.02
C ALA A 348 -9.37 -8.64 11.30
N PRO A 349 -8.26 -9.42 11.37
CA PRO A 349 -7.08 -9.19 10.55
C PRO A 349 -7.39 -9.10 9.06
N GLY A 350 -6.50 -8.43 8.33
CA GLY A 350 -6.48 -8.53 6.88
C GLY A 350 -6.14 -9.95 6.45
N THR A 351 -6.47 -10.31 5.21
CA THR A 351 -6.18 -11.63 4.65
C THR A 351 -5.23 -11.54 3.48
N CYS A 352 -4.38 -12.56 3.33
CA CYS A 352 -3.51 -12.70 2.16
C CYS A 352 -3.16 -14.16 1.89
N THR A 353 -3.01 -14.50 0.61
CA THR A 353 -2.48 -15.79 0.18
C THR A 353 -1.24 -15.56 -0.69
N LEU A 354 -0.13 -16.20 -0.33
CA LEU A 354 1.19 -15.97 -0.93
C LEU A 354 1.83 -17.29 -1.35
N GLN A 355 2.38 -17.33 -2.57
CA GLN A 355 3.31 -18.37 -2.96
C GLN A 355 4.71 -17.94 -2.54
N ILE A 356 5.38 -18.77 -1.74
CA ILE A 356 6.72 -18.45 -1.24
C ILE A 356 7.76 -18.97 -2.24
N PRO A 357 8.60 -18.10 -2.82
CA PRO A 357 9.64 -18.52 -3.75
C PRO A 357 10.77 -19.25 -3.01
N ILE A 358 11.40 -20.19 -3.70
CA ILE A 358 12.64 -20.81 -3.23
C ILE A 358 13.76 -19.77 -3.36
N GLY A 359 14.56 -19.55 -2.31
CA GLY A 359 15.80 -18.76 -2.44
C GLY A 359 16.13 -17.75 -1.33
N GLY A 360 15.51 -17.83 -0.14
CA GLY A 360 16.00 -17.09 1.03
C GLY A 360 15.31 -15.75 1.32
N SER A 361 14.27 -15.36 0.57
CA SER A 361 13.48 -14.15 0.82
C SER A 361 12.29 -14.36 1.76
N GLU A 362 12.12 -15.55 2.33
CA GLU A 362 10.96 -15.89 3.17
C GLU A 362 10.82 -14.99 4.40
N ASN A 363 11.93 -14.49 4.97
CA ASN A 363 11.88 -13.60 6.12
C ASN A 363 11.11 -12.32 5.83
N GLU A 364 11.46 -11.65 4.74
CA GLU A 364 10.85 -10.38 4.35
C GLU A 364 9.40 -10.60 3.91
N ILE A 365 9.14 -11.64 3.12
CA ILE A 365 7.79 -11.95 2.62
C ILE A 365 6.84 -12.26 3.79
N VAL A 366 7.24 -13.17 4.69
CA VAL A 366 6.42 -13.55 5.85
C VAL A 366 6.30 -12.39 6.83
N GLY A 367 7.40 -11.67 7.10
CA GLY A 367 7.39 -10.51 7.99
C GLY A 367 6.44 -9.41 7.51
N ASN A 368 6.51 -9.07 6.23
CA ASN A 368 5.61 -8.12 5.59
C ASN A 368 4.16 -8.61 5.65
N ALA A 369 3.90 -9.87 5.32
CA ALA A 369 2.55 -10.44 5.37
C ALA A 369 1.93 -10.34 6.77
N VAL A 370 2.69 -10.70 7.82
CA VAL A 370 2.24 -10.61 9.22
C VAL A 370 1.95 -9.17 9.63
N HIS A 371 2.81 -8.22 9.25
CA HIS A 371 2.66 -6.81 9.58
C HIS A 371 1.48 -6.17 8.82
N GLU A 372 1.39 -6.42 7.52
CA GLU A 372 0.39 -5.83 6.63
C GLU A 372 -1.01 -6.41 6.85
N THR A 373 -1.12 -7.61 7.43
CA THR A 373 -2.43 -8.16 7.89
C THR A 373 -2.84 -7.68 9.28
N CYS A 374 -2.02 -6.83 9.93
CA CYS A 374 -2.25 -6.26 11.26
C CYS A 374 -2.38 -7.30 12.39
N LEU A 375 -1.72 -8.46 12.26
CA LEU A 375 -1.65 -9.43 13.34
C LEU A 375 -1.01 -8.87 14.62
N PRO A 376 0.08 -8.06 14.58
CA PRO A 376 0.66 -7.49 15.79
C PRO A 376 -0.31 -6.60 16.58
N GLU A 377 -1.13 -5.82 15.89
CA GLU A 377 -2.14 -4.95 16.49
C GLU A 377 -3.34 -5.73 17.05
N LEU A 378 -3.76 -6.81 16.37
CA LEU A 378 -5.04 -7.47 16.66
C LEU A 378 -4.89 -8.74 17.50
N TRP A 379 -3.83 -9.51 17.30
CA TRP A 379 -3.54 -10.73 18.05
C TRP A 379 -2.48 -10.51 19.14
N GLY A 380 -1.85 -9.32 19.13
CA GLY A 380 -0.79 -8.94 20.06
C GLY A 380 0.60 -9.19 19.50
N ARG A 381 1.50 -8.22 19.70
CA ARG A 381 2.85 -8.20 19.12
C ARG A 381 3.66 -9.46 19.43
N GLU A 382 3.69 -9.89 20.69
CA GLU A 382 4.48 -11.05 21.10
C GLU A 382 4.03 -12.34 20.41
N LEU A 383 2.70 -12.52 20.25
CA LEU A 383 2.13 -13.67 19.57
C LEU A 383 2.41 -13.60 18.06
N ALA A 384 2.18 -12.44 17.44
CA ALA A 384 2.43 -12.25 16.02
C ALA A 384 3.91 -12.48 15.66
N ASP A 385 4.84 -12.00 16.48
CA ASP A 385 6.28 -12.25 16.30
C ASP A 385 6.63 -13.74 16.45
N ALA A 386 6.06 -14.42 17.46
CA ALA A 386 6.30 -15.85 17.65
C ALA A 386 5.74 -16.69 16.49
N LEU A 387 4.57 -16.33 15.94
CA LEU A 387 3.98 -16.97 14.77
C LEU A 387 4.82 -16.71 13.52
N ARG A 388 5.27 -15.47 13.29
CA ARG A 388 6.19 -15.14 12.18
C ARG A 388 7.42 -16.04 12.21
N ASP A 389 8.08 -16.14 13.36
CA ASP A 389 9.30 -16.93 13.52
C ASP A 389 9.02 -18.41 13.24
N LEU A 390 7.93 -18.97 13.77
CA LEU A 390 7.56 -20.36 13.51
C LEU A 390 7.22 -20.62 12.05
N VAL A 391 6.47 -19.72 11.41
CA VAL A 391 6.10 -19.84 9.98
C VAL A 391 7.34 -19.86 9.11
N ILE A 392 8.31 -18.96 9.35
CA ILE A 392 9.60 -18.94 8.65
C ILE A 392 10.33 -20.27 8.80
N GLU A 393 10.41 -20.81 10.02
CA GLU A 393 11.11 -22.07 10.27
C GLU A 393 10.42 -23.28 9.60
N ILE A 394 9.09 -23.30 9.54
CA ILE A 394 8.35 -24.36 8.83
C ILE A 394 8.61 -24.29 7.32
N ILE A 395 8.56 -23.09 6.75
CA ILE A 395 8.84 -22.86 5.33
C ILE A 395 10.26 -23.30 4.97
N ARG A 396 11.26 -22.92 5.78
CA ARG A 396 12.64 -23.36 5.60
C ARG A 396 12.78 -24.87 5.68
N ASN A 397 12.15 -25.49 6.69
CA ASN A 397 12.17 -26.94 6.81
C ASN A 397 11.57 -27.63 5.59
N ALA A 398 10.48 -27.09 5.04
CA ALA A 398 9.86 -27.62 3.83
C ALA A 398 10.84 -27.58 2.63
N PHE A 399 11.54 -26.47 2.40
CA PHE A 399 12.51 -26.35 1.30
C PHE A 399 13.81 -27.13 1.55
N ASP A 400 14.47 -26.89 2.68
CA ASP A 400 15.83 -27.37 2.94
C ASP A 400 15.87 -28.87 3.22
N HIS A 401 14.92 -29.35 4.02
CA HIS A 401 14.86 -30.75 4.46
C HIS A 401 13.76 -31.54 3.73
N GLY A 402 12.59 -30.94 3.57
CA GLY A 402 11.44 -31.52 2.90
C GLY A 402 11.59 -31.62 1.38
N LYS A 403 12.52 -30.84 0.79
CA LYS A 403 12.71 -30.71 -0.66
C LYS A 403 11.42 -30.32 -1.40
N ALA A 404 10.60 -29.50 -0.75
CA ALA A 404 9.41 -28.92 -1.35
C ALA A 404 9.80 -28.08 -2.59
N GLN A 405 8.94 -28.09 -3.60
CA GLN A 405 9.02 -27.22 -4.76
C GLN A 405 8.03 -26.06 -4.67
N SER A 406 6.98 -26.21 -3.86
CA SER A 406 5.94 -25.22 -3.65
C SER A 406 5.55 -25.13 -2.18
N VAL A 407 5.54 -23.91 -1.66
CA VAL A 407 5.00 -23.59 -0.33
C VAL A 407 4.03 -22.42 -0.47
N CYS A 408 2.81 -22.60 0.03
CA CYS A 408 1.77 -21.60 0.06
C CYS A 408 1.52 -21.18 1.50
N LEU A 409 1.54 -19.88 1.76
CA LEU A 409 1.15 -19.27 3.02
C LEU A 409 -0.22 -18.60 2.84
N ASP A 410 -1.14 -18.87 3.74
CA ASP A 410 -2.47 -18.29 3.78
C ASP A 410 -2.72 -17.69 5.17
N ILE A 411 -2.91 -16.38 5.25
CA ILE A 411 -3.29 -15.67 6.47
C ILE A 411 -4.76 -15.31 6.32
N GLY A 412 -5.60 -15.96 7.13
CA GLY A 412 -7.02 -15.68 7.25
C GLY A 412 -7.35 -14.84 8.49
N ASN A 413 -8.65 -14.60 8.70
CA ASN A 413 -9.14 -13.80 9.84
C ASN A 413 -8.78 -14.43 11.20
N ASP A 414 -8.79 -15.76 11.26
CA ASP A 414 -8.66 -16.54 12.49
C ASP A 414 -7.60 -17.63 12.39
N SER A 415 -6.88 -17.75 11.27
CA SER A 415 -5.84 -18.77 11.15
C SER A 415 -4.71 -18.37 10.22
N ILE A 416 -3.54 -18.95 10.47
CA ILE A 416 -2.41 -18.95 9.54
C ILE A 416 -2.20 -20.38 9.08
N LYS A 417 -2.19 -20.61 7.78
CA LYS A 417 -2.06 -21.93 7.18
C LYS A 417 -0.89 -21.98 6.20
N ILE A 418 -0.09 -23.03 6.33
CA ILE A 418 1.03 -23.32 5.45
C ILE A 418 0.73 -24.65 4.76
N VAL A 419 0.85 -24.67 3.43
CA VAL A 419 0.71 -25.90 2.63
C VAL A 419 1.95 -26.08 1.77
N ASP A 420 2.62 -27.23 1.89
CA ASP A 420 3.80 -27.57 1.10
C ASP A 420 3.70 -28.96 0.47
N ASP A 421 4.44 -29.16 -0.63
CA ASP A 421 4.54 -30.44 -1.35
C ASP A 421 5.79 -31.26 -0.97
N GLY A 422 6.42 -30.95 0.14
CA GLY A 422 7.60 -31.64 0.64
C GLY A 422 7.32 -33.06 1.13
N ARG A 423 8.40 -33.71 1.59
CA ARG A 423 8.33 -35.00 2.30
C ARG A 423 7.41 -34.92 3.51
N ASN A 424 6.90 -36.08 3.94
CA ASN A 424 6.01 -36.16 5.11
C ASN A 424 6.64 -35.52 6.33
N PHE A 425 6.00 -34.47 6.84
CA PHE A 425 6.47 -33.71 7.97
C PHE A 425 5.29 -33.28 8.83
N ASP A 426 5.43 -33.47 10.13
CA ASP A 426 4.48 -33.04 11.14
C ASP A 426 5.20 -32.11 12.12
N SER A 427 4.73 -30.88 12.28
CA SER A 427 5.34 -29.88 13.16
C SER A 427 5.45 -30.35 14.61
N TRP A 428 4.59 -31.27 15.05
CA TRP A 428 4.70 -31.86 16.39
C TRP A 428 6.00 -32.63 16.61
N GLN A 429 6.67 -33.09 15.55
CA GLN A 429 8.00 -33.70 15.65
C GLN A 429 9.06 -32.70 16.14
N LEU A 430 8.85 -31.39 15.93
CA LEU A 430 9.74 -30.34 16.42
C LEU A 430 9.69 -30.19 17.93
N PHE A 431 8.52 -30.43 18.55
CA PHE A 431 8.31 -30.26 19.99
C PHE A 431 9.21 -31.20 20.82
N ASN A 432 9.30 -32.46 20.39
CA ASN A 432 10.02 -33.54 21.08
C ASN A 432 11.47 -33.74 20.60
N SER A 433 11.96 -32.88 19.70
CA SER A 433 13.33 -32.98 19.20
C SER A 433 14.35 -32.70 20.31
N ALA A 434 15.29 -33.63 20.51
CA ALA A 434 16.42 -33.45 21.43
C ALA A 434 17.40 -32.37 20.96
N ARG A 435 17.38 -32.01 19.67
CA ARG A 435 18.21 -30.94 19.10
C ARG A 435 17.47 -29.61 19.20
N LYS A 436 17.99 -28.68 20.00
CA LYS A 436 17.49 -27.30 20.13
C LYS A 436 17.89 -26.45 18.91
N GLN A 437 17.22 -26.66 17.79
CA GLN A 437 17.33 -25.81 16.59
C GLN A 437 16.27 -24.70 16.61
N GLY A 438 16.37 -23.72 15.69
CA GLY A 438 15.45 -22.59 15.57
C GLY A 438 13.97 -23.01 15.57
N GLY A 439 13.60 -23.93 14.68
CA GLY A 439 12.23 -24.46 14.59
C GLY A 439 11.71 -25.14 15.86
N THR A 440 12.55 -25.87 16.60
CA THR A 440 12.16 -26.46 17.89
C THR A 440 11.87 -25.39 18.93
N LEU A 441 12.71 -24.36 19.01
CA LEU A 441 12.50 -23.24 19.95
C LEU A 441 11.24 -22.45 19.61
N ALA A 442 11.03 -22.14 18.33
CA ALA A 442 9.85 -21.41 17.86
C ALA A 442 8.55 -22.19 18.14
N PHE A 443 8.53 -23.49 17.85
CA PHE A 443 7.35 -24.32 18.09
C PHE A 443 7.06 -24.48 19.58
N GLN A 444 8.10 -24.72 20.39
CA GLN A 444 7.94 -24.81 21.85
C GLN A 444 7.43 -23.51 22.44
N ARG A 445 7.84 -22.34 21.93
CA ARG A 445 7.32 -21.04 22.36
C ARG A 445 5.82 -20.92 22.10
N ILE A 446 5.35 -21.28 20.91
CA ILE A 446 3.91 -21.28 20.60
C ILE A 446 3.14 -22.21 21.54
N VAL A 447 3.60 -23.45 21.73
CA VAL A 447 2.89 -24.42 22.57
C VAL A 447 2.92 -24.05 24.07
N LYS A 448 4.03 -23.51 24.58
CA LYS A 448 4.17 -23.19 26.01
C LYS A 448 3.51 -21.87 26.38
N ASP A 449 3.71 -20.85 25.56
CA ASP A 449 3.32 -19.49 25.92
C ASP A 449 1.96 -19.12 25.32
N PHE A 450 1.60 -19.72 24.18
CA PHE A 450 0.46 -19.29 23.37
C PHE A 450 -0.56 -20.39 23.04
N SER A 451 -0.42 -21.63 23.53
CA SER A 451 -1.40 -22.72 23.30
C SER A 451 -2.80 -22.41 23.83
N HIS A 452 -2.87 -21.42 24.73
CA HIS A 452 -4.10 -20.85 25.22
C HIS A 452 -4.88 -20.08 24.15
N ARG A 453 -4.19 -19.44 23.19
CA ARG A 453 -4.78 -18.63 22.11
C ARG A 453 -4.64 -19.25 20.73
N ILE A 454 -3.64 -20.11 20.51
CA ILE A 454 -3.38 -20.76 19.24
C ILE A 454 -3.56 -22.26 19.38
N VAL A 455 -4.46 -22.81 18.56
CA VAL A 455 -4.60 -24.25 18.34
C VAL A 455 -3.81 -24.63 17.10
N VAL A 456 -2.91 -25.61 17.24
CA VAL A 456 -2.07 -26.09 16.14
C VAL A 456 -2.63 -27.39 15.60
N THR A 457 -2.91 -27.45 14.31
CA THR A 457 -3.32 -28.67 13.62
C THR A 457 -2.38 -28.96 12.45
N THR A 458 -2.03 -30.23 12.29
CA THR A 458 -1.18 -30.70 11.19
C THR A 458 -1.83 -31.90 10.54
N LYS A 459 -1.80 -31.95 9.20
CA LYS A 459 -2.36 -33.05 8.43
C LYS A 459 -1.64 -33.19 7.11
N ARG A 460 -1.59 -34.41 6.58
CA ARG A 460 -1.12 -34.68 5.22
C ARG A 460 -2.29 -35.07 4.34
N ILE A 461 -2.59 -34.26 3.32
CA ILE A 461 -3.70 -34.47 2.39
C ILE A 461 -3.14 -34.44 0.97
N ASN A 462 -3.46 -35.44 0.16
CA ASN A 462 -3.03 -35.53 -1.25
C ASN A 462 -1.51 -35.29 -1.43
N HIS A 463 -0.70 -35.95 -0.59
CA HIS A 463 0.77 -35.81 -0.56
C HIS A 463 1.31 -34.43 -0.18
N LYS A 464 0.47 -33.49 0.25
CA LYS A 464 0.89 -32.18 0.77
C LYS A 464 0.79 -32.13 2.28
N ASN A 465 1.78 -31.53 2.94
CA ASN A 465 1.67 -31.18 4.35
C ASN A 465 0.80 -29.92 4.47
N SER A 466 -0.01 -29.86 5.52
CA SER A 466 -0.84 -28.72 5.87
C SER A 466 -0.66 -28.45 7.36
N HIS A 467 -0.14 -27.28 7.68
CA HIS A 467 0.07 -26.80 9.04
C HIS A 467 -0.84 -25.60 9.26
N GLU A 468 -1.68 -25.63 10.28
CA GLU A 468 -2.67 -24.57 10.53
C GLU A 468 -2.62 -24.14 12.00
N PHE A 469 -2.49 -22.82 12.20
CA PHE A 469 -2.41 -22.13 13.47
C PHE A 469 -3.66 -21.29 13.65
N THR A 470 -4.63 -21.78 14.42
CA THR A 470 -5.93 -21.13 14.55
C THR A 470 -6.00 -20.33 15.84
N TYR A 471 -6.31 -19.03 15.71
CA TYR A 471 -6.55 -18.11 16.81
C TYR A 471 -7.94 -18.28 17.40
N VAL A 472 -7.97 -18.48 18.71
CA VAL A 472 -9.15 -18.83 19.50
C VAL A 472 -9.48 -17.66 20.43
N ARG A 473 -10.72 -17.16 20.35
CA ARG A 473 -11.18 -16.04 21.18
C ARG A 473 -11.84 -16.52 22.45
N LYS A 474 -12.63 -17.59 22.36
CA LYS A 474 -13.40 -18.19 23.45
C LYS A 474 -13.17 -19.69 23.51
N ALA A 475 -13.34 -20.28 24.68
CA ALA A 475 -13.13 -21.70 24.93
C ALA A 475 -13.96 -22.59 24.00
N ASP A 476 -15.20 -22.19 23.73
CA ASP A 476 -16.12 -22.93 22.86
C ASP A 476 -15.60 -23.03 21.41
N ASP A 477 -14.81 -22.05 20.93
CA ASP A 477 -14.29 -22.05 19.56
C ASP A 477 -13.38 -23.28 19.33
N ILE A 478 -12.70 -23.77 20.38
CA ILE A 478 -11.77 -24.92 20.31
C ILE A 478 -12.49 -26.19 19.84
N LEU A 479 -13.74 -26.37 20.27
CA LEU A 479 -14.57 -27.55 19.95
C LEU A 479 -14.82 -27.68 18.44
N TYR A 480 -14.82 -26.57 17.71
CA TYR A 480 -15.02 -26.53 16.27
C TYR A 480 -13.71 -26.56 15.47
N VAL A 481 -12.59 -26.24 16.11
CA VAL A 481 -11.27 -26.14 15.47
C VAL A 481 -10.55 -27.48 15.44
N THR A 482 -10.66 -28.29 16.50
CA THR A 482 -9.92 -29.55 16.60
C THR A 482 -10.76 -30.68 17.17
N PRO A 483 -10.72 -31.90 16.57
CA PRO A 483 -11.36 -33.08 17.15
C PRO A 483 -10.63 -33.57 18.42
N CYS A 484 -9.43 -33.05 18.71
CA CYS A 484 -8.70 -33.33 19.94
C CYS A 484 -9.17 -32.41 21.09
N SER A 485 -10.47 -32.22 21.19
CA SER A 485 -11.10 -31.41 22.22
C SER A 485 -12.30 -32.14 22.81
N VAL A 486 -12.55 -31.91 24.10
CA VAL A 486 -13.68 -32.46 24.82
C VAL A 486 -14.33 -31.37 25.64
N GLU A 487 -15.64 -31.20 25.48
CA GLU A 487 -16.45 -30.36 26.36
C GLU A 487 -16.87 -31.18 27.58
N LEU A 488 -16.55 -30.68 28.78
CA LEU A 488 -17.12 -31.19 30.01
C LEU A 488 -18.40 -30.44 30.33
N THR A 489 -19.44 -31.18 30.67
CA THR A 489 -20.71 -30.63 31.15
C THR A 489 -20.85 -30.83 32.65
N TRP A 490 -21.84 -30.17 33.26
CA TRP A 490 -22.14 -30.38 34.68
C TRP A 490 -22.46 -31.83 35.02
N LYS A 491 -23.07 -32.58 34.09
CA LYS A 491 -23.35 -34.01 34.26
C LYS A 491 -22.08 -34.83 34.40
N ASP A 492 -21.03 -34.45 33.67
CA ASP A 492 -19.73 -35.13 33.74
C ASP A 492 -19.06 -34.90 35.10
N LEU A 493 -19.32 -33.76 35.75
CA LEU A 493 -18.75 -33.38 37.05
C LEU A 493 -19.66 -33.71 38.25
N GLU A 494 -20.84 -34.32 38.05
CA GLU A 494 -21.68 -34.77 39.15
C GLU A 494 -21.03 -35.93 39.93
N ARG A 495 -21.00 -35.88 41.27
CA ARG A 495 -20.43 -36.97 42.11
C ARG A 495 -21.01 -38.35 41.82
N LYS A 496 -22.27 -38.44 41.38
CA LYS A 496 -22.96 -39.70 41.08
C LYS A 496 -22.79 -40.19 39.64
N ALA A 497 -22.27 -39.37 38.74
CA ALA A 497 -22.15 -39.76 37.34
C ALA A 497 -21.07 -40.83 37.17
N THR A 498 -21.37 -41.83 36.33
CA THR A 498 -20.50 -42.98 36.06
C THR A 498 -19.16 -42.53 35.46
N LYS A 499 -18.08 -43.23 35.83
CA LYS A 499 -16.78 -43.08 35.16
C LYS A 499 -16.97 -43.37 33.68
N ARG A 500 -16.61 -42.43 32.82
CA ARG A 500 -16.64 -42.58 31.37
C ARG A 500 -15.27 -42.20 30.81
N PRO A 501 -14.66 -43.02 29.95
CA PRO A 501 -13.45 -42.62 29.24
C PRO A 501 -13.77 -41.43 28.33
N LEU A 502 -12.85 -40.48 28.26
CA LEU A 502 -12.94 -39.37 27.31
C LEU A 502 -12.75 -39.93 25.90
N ASP A 503 -13.69 -39.63 25.00
CA ASP A 503 -13.65 -40.08 23.62
C ASP A 503 -12.64 -39.22 22.84
N ILE A 504 -11.36 -39.62 22.90
CA ILE A 504 -10.25 -38.88 22.31
C ILE A 504 -9.45 -39.84 21.45
N SER A 505 -9.28 -39.50 20.18
CA SER A 505 -8.41 -40.25 19.26
C SER A 505 -7.02 -40.46 19.85
N GLU A 506 -6.48 -41.68 19.71
CA GLU A 506 -5.09 -42.02 20.10
C GLU A 506 -4.05 -41.17 19.35
N SER A 507 -4.41 -40.61 18.19
CA SER A 507 -3.55 -39.70 17.43
C SER A 507 -3.38 -38.32 18.06
N CYS A 508 -4.24 -37.93 19.00
CA CYS A 508 -4.18 -36.63 19.64
C CYS A 508 -2.98 -36.54 20.59
N ARG A 509 -2.09 -35.56 20.36
CA ARG A 509 -0.93 -35.31 21.24
C ARG A 509 -1.23 -34.26 22.30
N ILE A 510 -2.00 -33.23 21.91
CA ILE A 510 -2.61 -32.27 22.81
C ILE A 510 -4.10 -32.52 22.85
N VAL A 511 -4.67 -32.49 24.04
CA VAL A 511 -6.11 -32.60 24.27
C VAL A 511 -6.60 -31.36 25.00
N TYR A 512 -7.57 -30.67 24.41
CA TYR A 512 -8.21 -29.52 25.02
C TYR A 512 -9.45 -29.95 25.80
N ILE A 513 -9.51 -29.63 27.09
CA ILE A 513 -10.65 -29.93 27.95
C ILE A 513 -11.35 -28.62 28.26
N VAL A 514 -12.50 -28.38 27.61
CA VAL A 514 -13.31 -27.18 27.85
C VAL A 514 -14.16 -27.40 29.09
N LEU A 515 -13.93 -26.58 30.12
CA LEU A 515 -14.59 -26.68 31.41
C LEU A 515 -15.93 -25.91 31.42
N PRO A 516 -16.94 -26.38 32.17
CA PRO A 516 -18.14 -25.60 32.43
C PRO A 516 -17.81 -24.21 32.99
N ARG A 517 -18.59 -23.22 32.59
CA ARG A 517 -18.49 -21.86 33.15
C ARG A 517 -18.72 -21.91 34.66
N TYR A 518 -17.90 -21.19 35.43
CA TYR A 518 -17.96 -21.15 36.89
C TYR A 518 -17.61 -22.47 37.59
N THR A 519 -16.75 -23.30 36.98
CA THR A 519 -16.18 -24.49 37.62
C THR A 519 -15.59 -24.13 39.00
N ALA A 520 -16.11 -24.76 40.05
CA ALA A 520 -15.71 -24.52 41.43
C ALA A 520 -14.64 -25.53 41.89
N ILE A 521 -14.10 -25.29 43.10
CA ILE A 521 -13.09 -26.17 43.71
C ILE A 521 -13.63 -27.60 43.85
N SER A 522 -14.89 -27.76 44.26
CA SER A 522 -15.53 -29.07 44.38
C SER A 522 -15.54 -29.86 43.08
N ASP A 523 -15.73 -29.17 41.96
CA ASP A 523 -15.86 -29.77 40.64
C ASP A 523 -14.47 -30.16 40.10
N ALA A 524 -13.46 -29.34 40.39
CA ALA A 524 -12.06 -29.67 40.14
C ALA A 524 -11.62 -30.94 40.89
N VAL A 525 -12.05 -31.14 42.14
CA VAL A 525 -11.79 -32.38 42.88
C VAL A 525 -12.44 -33.58 42.18
N VAL A 526 -13.73 -33.46 41.80
CA VAL A 526 -14.45 -34.55 41.12
C VAL A 526 -13.82 -34.88 39.76
N SER A 527 -13.34 -33.88 39.02
CA SER A 527 -12.64 -34.11 37.75
C SER A 527 -11.42 -35.02 37.92
N GLY A 528 -10.68 -34.86 39.02
CA GLY A 528 -9.54 -35.70 39.36
C GLY A 528 -9.93 -37.18 39.60
N GLU A 529 -11.04 -37.43 40.29
CA GLU A 529 -11.52 -38.79 40.58
C GLU A 529 -12.04 -39.51 39.33
N LYS A 530 -12.63 -38.74 38.41
CA LYS A 530 -13.31 -39.30 37.23
C LYS A 530 -12.42 -39.50 36.03
N PHE A 531 -11.48 -38.59 35.79
CA PHE A 531 -10.59 -38.63 34.64
C PHE A 531 -9.18 -39.08 35.02
N TYR A 532 -9.06 -40.01 35.99
CA TYR A 532 -7.75 -40.50 36.42
C TYR A 532 -6.98 -41.23 35.28
N ASP A 533 -7.71 -41.84 34.33
CA ASP A 533 -7.12 -42.59 33.21
C ASP A 533 -6.22 -41.72 32.31
N ILE A 534 -6.48 -40.41 32.25
CA ILE A 534 -5.67 -39.49 31.43
C ILE A 534 -4.46 -38.90 32.17
N ARG A 535 -4.30 -39.14 33.48
CA ARG A 535 -3.18 -38.57 34.27
C ARG A 535 -1.80 -39.07 33.83
N SER A 536 -1.73 -40.30 33.32
CA SER A 536 -0.48 -41.01 33.00
C SER A 536 -0.36 -41.35 31.51
N ASP A 537 -1.17 -40.71 30.69
CA ASP A 537 -1.31 -40.98 29.26
C ASP A 537 -0.15 -40.41 28.42
N GLY A 538 0.71 -39.58 29.03
CA GLY A 538 1.83 -38.93 28.36
C GLY A 538 1.42 -37.87 27.32
N ARG A 539 0.12 -37.68 27.10
CA ARG A 539 -0.48 -36.60 26.31
C ARG A 539 -0.47 -35.30 27.10
N GLN A 540 -0.40 -34.17 26.40
CA GLN A 540 -0.49 -32.86 27.02
C GLN A 540 -1.95 -32.43 27.11
N PHE A 541 -2.45 -32.18 28.32
CA PHE A 541 -3.83 -31.72 28.53
C PHE A 541 -3.87 -30.22 28.79
N ILE A 542 -4.78 -29.53 28.13
CA ILE A 542 -5.01 -28.09 28.30
C ILE A 542 -6.45 -27.88 28.74
N PHE A 543 -6.65 -27.52 30.00
CA PHE A 543 -7.94 -27.17 30.54
C PHE A 543 -8.26 -25.72 30.23
N VAL A 544 -9.39 -25.46 29.57
CA VAL A 544 -9.76 -24.15 29.05
C VAL A 544 -11.06 -23.69 29.71
N THR A 545 -11.10 -22.41 30.12
CA THR A 545 -12.28 -21.76 30.68
C THR A 545 -12.49 -20.37 30.08
N ASP A 546 -13.75 -19.94 30.02
CA ASP A 546 -14.18 -18.63 29.49
C ASP A 546 -14.34 -17.54 30.55
N ARG A 547 -14.59 -17.91 31.82
CA ARG A 547 -14.99 -16.99 32.90
C ARG A 547 -14.03 -17.01 34.09
N GLY A 548 -12.81 -17.48 33.86
CA GLY A 548 -11.81 -17.66 34.90
C GLY A 548 -12.13 -18.78 35.88
N LEU A 549 -11.06 -19.35 36.43
CA LEU A 549 -11.11 -20.28 37.55
C LEU A 549 -10.63 -19.54 38.79
N SER A 550 -11.24 -19.83 39.94
CA SER A 550 -10.64 -19.41 41.21
C SER A 550 -9.22 -19.97 41.30
N LYS A 551 -8.29 -19.22 41.92
CA LYS A 551 -6.90 -19.66 42.10
C LYS A 551 -6.82 -21.07 42.68
N MET A 552 -7.71 -21.38 43.62
CA MET A 552 -7.72 -22.68 44.27
C MET A 552 -8.26 -23.80 43.37
N ALA A 553 -9.32 -23.55 42.57
CA ALA A 553 -9.80 -24.52 41.59
C ALA A 553 -8.72 -24.82 40.53
N LYS A 554 -7.98 -23.78 40.08
CA LYS A 554 -6.83 -23.95 39.18
C LYS A 554 -5.74 -24.84 39.79
N LEU A 555 -5.36 -24.58 41.05
CA LEU A 555 -4.37 -25.41 41.77
C LEU A 555 -4.85 -26.86 41.91
N THR A 556 -6.12 -27.09 42.27
CA THR A 556 -6.69 -28.43 42.38
C THR A 556 -6.66 -29.20 41.05
N ILE A 557 -6.91 -28.54 39.92
CA ILE A 557 -6.76 -29.20 38.60
C ILE A 557 -5.29 -29.58 38.37
N LEU A 558 -4.35 -28.67 38.61
CA LEU A 558 -2.93 -28.93 38.41
C LEU A 558 -2.37 -30.00 39.36
N GLU A 559 -2.86 -30.09 40.60
CA GLU A 559 -2.52 -31.18 41.52
C GLU A 559 -3.01 -32.54 41.03
N ASN A 560 -4.20 -32.57 40.42
CA ASN A 560 -4.75 -33.79 39.84
C ASN A 560 -4.09 -34.17 38.50
N PHE A 561 -3.62 -33.17 37.74
CA PHE A 561 -3.02 -33.32 36.41
C PHE A 561 -1.73 -32.49 36.31
N PRO A 562 -0.59 -32.96 36.89
CA PRO A 562 0.62 -32.16 37.05
C PRO A 562 1.26 -31.67 35.74
N GLU A 563 1.16 -32.48 34.68
CA GLU A 563 1.72 -32.17 33.35
C GLU A 563 0.76 -31.36 32.46
N SER A 564 -0.37 -30.91 33.01
CA SER A 564 -1.40 -30.16 32.29
C SER A 564 -1.23 -28.64 32.40
N MET A 565 -1.92 -27.91 31.53
CA MET A 565 -2.03 -26.45 31.58
C MET A 565 -3.47 -26.03 31.87
N VAL A 566 -3.65 -24.93 32.60
CA VAL A 566 -4.98 -24.33 32.84
C VAL A 566 -4.98 -22.91 32.31
N VAL A 567 -5.90 -22.66 31.38
CA VAL A 567 -6.01 -21.47 30.56
C VAL A 567 -7.34 -20.78 30.78
N ASN A 568 -7.30 -19.46 30.93
CA ASN A 568 -8.49 -18.61 30.86
C ASN A 568 -8.47 -17.79 29.57
N LEU A 569 -9.47 -17.97 28.71
CA LEU A 569 -9.64 -17.21 27.47
C LEU A 569 -10.45 -15.92 27.66
N GLY A 570 -11.10 -15.76 28.82
CA GLY A 570 -11.80 -14.54 29.22
C GLY A 570 -10.88 -13.33 29.41
N ILE A 571 -11.44 -12.13 29.25
CA ILE A 571 -10.75 -10.84 29.07
C ILE A 571 -9.85 -10.37 30.25
N GLU A 572 -9.77 -11.08 31.38
CA GLU A 572 -9.28 -10.47 32.63
C GLU A 572 -7.78 -10.58 32.93
N GLU A 573 -6.98 -11.45 32.30
CA GLU A 573 -5.55 -11.55 32.68
C GLU A 573 -4.62 -10.50 32.04
N ASN A 574 -5.01 -9.84 30.95
CA ASN A 574 -4.18 -8.79 30.33
C ASN A 574 -4.32 -7.41 31.01
N LEU A 575 -5.42 -7.16 31.73
CA LEU A 575 -5.66 -5.87 32.41
C LEU A 575 -4.79 -5.66 33.65
N GLN A 576 -4.32 -6.72 34.31
CA GLN A 576 -3.47 -6.59 35.50
C GLN A 576 -2.01 -6.27 35.15
N LYS A 577 -1.49 -6.72 34.00
CA LYS A 577 -0.13 -6.38 33.56
C LYS A 577 -0.02 -4.92 33.13
N LEU A 578 -0.98 -4.37 32.38
CA LEU A 578 -0.95 -2.96 31.96
C LEU A 578 -1.15 -1.96 33.12
N LYS A 579 -1.96 -2.28 34.14
CA LYS A 579 -2.13 -1.39 35.31
C LYS A 579 -0.89 -1.33 36.21
N SER A 580 0.06 -2.27 36.07
CA SER A 580 1.30 -2.31 36.86
C SER A 580 2.44 -1.46 36.26
N SER A 581 2.36 -1.06 34.99
CA SER A 581 3.28 -0.10 34.38
C SER A 581 2.82 1.33 34.65
N LYS A 582 2.82 1.75 35.92
CA LYS A 582 2.82 3.19 36.24
C LYS A 582 4.19 3.77 35.88
N LEU A 583 4.20 4.99 35.34
CA LEU A 583 5.36 5.77 34.90
C LEU A 583 6.62 5.51 35.76
N PRO A 584 7.82 5.47 35.16
CA PRO A 584 9.05 5.56 35.94
C PRO A 584 9.01 6.84 36.79
N PRO A 585 9.49 6.81 38.06
CA PRO A 585 9.55 8.00 38.88
C PRO A 585 10.38 9.08 38.16
N PRO A 586 10.03 10.37 38.32
CA PRO A 586 10.79 11.45 37.71
C PRO A 586 12.25 11.37 38.16
N LEU A 587 13.17 11.58 37.19
CA LEU A 587 14.61 11.62 37.44
C LEU A 587 14.91 12.65 38.56
N PRO A 588 15.81 12.35 39.50
CA PRO A 588 16.15 13.27 40.57
C PRO A 588 16.75 14.56 39.98
N GLU A 589 16.27 15.70 40.46
CA GLU A 589 16.75 17.02 40.09
C GLU A 589 18.27 17.09 40.28
N VAL A 590 18.98 17.38 39.19
CA VAL A 590 20.42 17.65 39.22
C VAL A 590 20.59 19.02 39.87
N HIS A 591 20.88 19.03 41.17
CA HIS A 591 21.39 20.21 41.85
C HIS A 591 22.73 20.62 41.21
N VAL A 592 22.70 21.71 40.45
CA VAL A 592 23.91 22.44 40.10
C VAL A 592 24.41 23.08 41.39
N ILE A 593 25.48 22.51 41.95
CA ILE A 593 26.21 23.07 43.08
C ILE A 593 26.94 24.34 42.57
N PRO A 594 26.94 25.44 43.35
CA PRO A 594 27.29 26.80 42.90
C PRO A 594 28.71 26.99 42.38
#